data_AF-A0A0C2JK91-F1
#
_entry.id   AF-A0A0C2JK91-F1
#
_cell.length_a   1.000
_cell.length_b   1.000
_cell.length_c   1.000
_cell.angle_alpha   90.00
_cell.angle_beta   90.00
_cell.angle_gamma   90.00
#
_symmetry.space_group_name_H-M   'P 1'
#
loop_
_entity.id
_entity.type
_entity.pdbx_description
1 polymer ?
#
loop_
_entity_poly.entity_id
_entity_poly.type
_entity_poly.pdbx_seq_one_letter_code
_entity_poly.pdbx_strand_id
1 'polypeptide(L)'
;MKMIFTTEKLLLPVTTDLQGKLEQIANQHDLPTASTRALTYNFRDASYSAEDGGWHPVEIRIEQHQERWHFSYITDFSYVGYPYPELVKEVDFDFANGEAAFLYMPPQPISDTNVIDFYQMWELNFMTYLHMDVYDEITITID
;
A
#
# COMPACT_ATOMS: atom_id res chain seq x y z
N MET A 1 -4.18 -0.41 -19.97
CA MET A 1 -3.33 -1.54 -20.36
C MET A 1 -3.46 -2.65 -19.33
N LYS A 2 -3.35 -3.93 -19.70
CA LYS A 2 -3.37 -5.01 -18.70
C LYS A 2 -2.06 -5.03 -17.93
N MET A 3 -2.13 -4.96 -16.61
CA MET A 3 -0.94 -5.09 -15.76
C MET A 3 -0.74 -6.56 -15.40
N ILE A 4 0.49 -7.05 -15.58
CA ILE A 4 0.83 -8.43 -15.23
C ILE A 4 1.63 -8.38 -13.94
N PHE A 5 1.01 -8.70 -12.82
CA PHE A 5 1.70 -8.83 -11.55
C PHE A 5 2.49 -10.13 -11.49
N THR A 6 3.62 -10.11 -10.77
CA THR A 6 4.36 -11.33 -10.48
C THR A 6 3.55 -12.25 -9.59
N THR A 7 3.62 -13.56 -9.87
CA THR A 7 3.09 -14.61 -9.00
C THR A 7 4.21 -15.35 -8.27
N GLU A 8 5.47 -15.08 -8.62
CA GLU A 8 6.64 -15.72 -8.02
C GLU A 8 7.03 -14.98 -6.74
N LYS A 9 7.09 -15.72 -5.62
CA LYS A 9 7.59 -15.24 -4.31
C LYS A 9 6.95 -13.94 -3.83
N LEU A 10 5.64 -13.78 -3.97
CA LEU A 10 4.95 -12.78 -3.14
C LEU A 10 5.17 -13.22 -1.69
N LEU A 11 5.98 -12.45 -0.96
CA LEU A 11 6.33 -12.77 0.44
C LEU A 11 5.10 -12.66 1.36
N LEU A 12 4.06 -11.96 0.89
CA LEU A 12 2.73 -11.86 1.46
C LEU A 12 1.66 -12.29 0.45
N PRO A 13 0.50 -12.80 0.90
CA PRO A 13 -0.56 -13.27 0.01
C PRO A 13 -1.40 -12.12 -0.57
N VAL A 14 -0.78 -11.21 -1.33
CA VAL A 14 -1.47 -10.07 -1.95
C VAL A 14 -2.59 -10.56 -2.88
N THR A 15 -3.81 -10.09 -2.64
CA THR A 15 -4.99 -10.59 -3.38
C THR A 15 -5.01 -10.12 -4.82
N THR A 16 -5.69 -10.90 -5.68
CA THR A 16 -6.00 -10.47 -7.05
C THR A 16 -6.93 -9.26 -7.11
N ASP A 17 -7.72 -9.03 -6.05
CA ASP A 17 -8.65 -7.92 -5.98
C ASP A 17 -7.91 -6.60 -5.79
N LEU A 18 -6.90 -6.55 -4.89
CA LEU A 18 -6.02 -5.39 -4.77
C LEU A 18 -5.26 -5.13 -6.07
N GLN A 19 -4.67 -6.17 -6.68
CA GLN A 19 -3.98 -6.04 -7.96
C GLN A 19 -4.89 -5.47 -9.06
N GLY A 20 -6.12 -5.99 -9.17
CA GLY A 20 -7.12 -5.50 -10.10
C GLY A 20 -7.55 -4.06 -9.83
N LYS A 21 -7.65 -3.66 -8.56
CA LYS A 21 -7.98 -2.28 -8.17
C LYS A 21 -6.85 -1.30 -8.52
N LEU A 22 -5.59 -1.66 -8.28
CA LEU A 22 -4.43 -0.86 -8.67
C LEU A 22 -4.32 -0.71 -10.20
N GLU A 23 -4.61 -1.79 -10.94
CA GLU A 23 -4.70 -1.75 -12.40
C GLU A 23 -5.83 -0.82 -12.86
N GLN A 24 -7.02 -0.93 -12.26
CA GLN A 24 -8.15 -0.05 -12.59
C GLN A 24 -7.80 1.42 -12.37
N ILE A 25 -7.20 1.74 -11.22
CA ILE A 25 -6.80 3.11 -10.87
C ILE A 25 -5.73 3.62 -11.85
N ALA A 26 -4.69 2.84 -12.15
CA ALA A 26 -3.69 3.24 -13.14
C ALA A 26 -4.30 3.48 -14.53
N ASN A 27 -5.22 2.62 -14.96
CA ASN A 27 -5.90 2.76 -16.26
C ASN A 27 -6.77 4.02 -16.34
N GLN A 28 -7.35 4.49 -15.23
CA GLN A 28 -8.09 5.75 -15.18
C GLN A 28 -7.19 6.98 -15.39
N HIS A 29 -5.88 6.82 -15.17
CA HIS A 29 -4.85 7.84 -15.36
C HIS A 29 -4.01 7.60 -16.64
N ASP A 30 -4.48 6.75 -17.56
CA ASP A 30 -3.77 6.38 -18.79
C ASP A 30 -2.37 5.75 -18.55
N LEU A 31 -2.21 5.05 -17.42
CA LEU A 31 -0.98 4.37 -17.00
C LEU A 31 -1.11 2.84 -17.05
N PRO A 32 0.02 2.10 -17.06
CA PRO A 32 1.38 2.58 -17.27
C PRO A 32 1.67 2.89 -18.75
N THR A 33 2.63 3.77 -19.01
CA THR A 33 3.17 4.03 -20.36
C THR A 33 4.40 3.15 -20.63
N ALA A 34 4.92 3.18 -21.86
CA ALA A 34 6.12 2.41 -22.22
C ALA A 34 7.38 2.80 -21.43
N SER A 35 7.43 4.03 -20.88
CA SER A 35 8.54 4.52 -20.06
C SER A 35 8.32 4.38 -18.55
N THR A 36 7.12 4.02 -18.10
CA THR A 36 6.81 3.89 -16.67
C THR A 36 7.62 2.73 -16.07
N ARG A 37 8.41 3.03 -15.04
CA ARG A 37 9.20 2.03 -14.30
C ARG A 37 8.67 1.78 -12.91
N ALA A 38 8.04 2.76 -12.29
CA ALA A 38 7.33 2.59 -11.03
C ALA A 38 6.04 3.40 -10.98
N LEU A 39 5.12 2.93 -10.14
CA LEU A 39 3.91 3.65 -9.79
C LEU A 39 3.80 3.65 -8.26
N THR A 40 3.64 4.83 -7.68
CA THR A 40 3.30 5.00 -6.26
C THR A 40 1.87 5.53 -6.17
N TYR A 41 1.00 4.74 -5.57
CA TYR A 41 -0.40 5.06 -5.30
C TYR A 41 -0.50 5.60 -3.89
N ASN A 42 -1.16 6.75 -3.74
CA ASN A 42 -1.45 7.36 -2.45
C ASN A 42 -2.97 7.44 -2.26
N PHE A 43 -3.46 6.89 -1.15
CA PHE A 43 -4.86 6.87 -0.76
C PHE A 43 -5.03 7.71 0.51
N ARG A 44 -5.86 8.74 0.44
CA ARG A 44 -6.03 9.69 1.54
C ARG A 44 -7.51 9.99 1.77
N ASP A 45 -7.89 9.97 3.04
CA ASP A 45 -9.07 10.62 3.59
C ASP A 45 -8.66 12.05 3.94
N ALA A 46 -9.19 13.04 3.23
CA ALA A 46 -8.83 14.43 3.40
C ALA A 46 -9.22 14.99 4.78
N SER A 47 -10.17 14.35 5.47
CA SER A 47 -10.57 14.67 6.84
C SER A 47 -9.66 14.07 7.90
N TYR A 48 -8.76 13.14 7.53
CA TYR A 48 -7.83 12.53 8.48
C TYR A 48 -6.94 13.59 9.13
N SER A 49 -6.99 13.64 10.47
CA SER A 49 -6.20 14.55 11.29
C SER A 49 -5.78 13.89 12.60
N ALA A 50 -4.81 14.49 13.30
CA ALA A 50 -4.35 13.97 14.58
C ALA A 50 -5.40 14.14 15.69
N GLU A 51 -6.25 15.16 15.59
CA GLU A 51 -7.23 15.54 16.59
C GLU A 51 -8.55 14.75 16.44
N ASP A 52 -9.05 14.67 15.20
CA ASP A 52 -10.37 14.09 14.92
C ASP A 52 -10.28 12.64 14.39
N GLY A 53 -9.07 12.16 14.09
CA GLY A 53 -8.86 10.86 13.48
C GLY A 53 -9.39 10.83 12.05
N GLY A 54 -9.91 9.67 11.63
CA GLY A 54 -10.33 9.38 10.25
C GLY A 54 -9.69 8.08 9.76
N TRP A 55 -9.61 7.90 8.45
CA TRP A 55 -8.95 6.73 7.87
C TRP A 55 -7.48 7.00 7.59
N HIS A 56 -6.62 6.07 7.99
CA HIS A 56 -5.18 6.17 7.81
C HIS A 56 -4.80 6.31 6.33
N PRO A 57 -3.89 7.24 5.98
CA PRO A 57 -3.30 7.30 4.67
C PRO A 57 -2.56 6.00 4.36
N VAL A 58 -2.67 5.55 3.11
CA VAL A 58 -1.97 4.34 2.63
C VAL A 58 -1.17 4.70 1.39
N GLU A 59 0.09 4.26 1.36
CA GLU A 59 0.95 4.36 0.19
C GLU A 59 1.32 2.95 -0.30
N ILE A 60 1.16 2.71 -1.61
CA ILE A 60 1.51 1.44 -2.25
C ILE A 60 2.43 1.73 -3.42
N ARG A 61 3.63 1.14 -3.43
CA ARG A 61 4.54 1.25 -4.56
C ARG A 61 4.68 -0.08 -5.28
N ILE A 62 4.61 -0.03 -6.60
CA ILE A 62 4.93 -1.14 -7.48
C ILE A 62 5.98 -0.72 -8.51
N GLU A 63 6.81 -1.68 -8.91
CA GLU A 63 7.90 -1.47 -9.85
C GLU A 63 7.87 -2.50 -10.97
N GLN A 64 8.22 -2.05 -12.17
CA GLN A 64 8.31 -2.89 -13.35
C GLN A 64 9.67 -3.58 -13.40
N HIS A 65 9.66 -4.91 -13.34
CA HIS A 65 10.83 -5.76 -13.55
C HIS A 65 10.49 -6.83 -14.59
N GLN A 66 11.28 -6.91 -15.68
CA GLN A 66 11.10 -7.92 -16.74
C GLN A 66 9.65 -8.06 -17.23
N GLU A 67 9.01 -6.94 -17.56
CA GLU A 67 7.60 -6.86 -18.04
C GLU A 67 6.53 -7.28 -17.01
N ARG A 68 6.92 -7.46 -15.75
CA ARG A 68 6.00 -7.75 -14.65
C ARG A 68 6.04 -6.65 -13.60
N TRP A 69 4.92 -6.47 -12.91
CA TRP A 69 4.79 -5.55 -11.79
C TRP A 69 5.03 -6.29 -10.48
N HIS A 70 5.89 -5.72 -9.65
CA HIS A 70 6.27 -6.24 -8.34
C HIS A 70 5.90 -5.21 -7.29
N PHE A 71 5.35 -5.65 -6.16
CA PHE A 71 5.22 -4.78 -5.00
C PHE A 71 6.61 -4.45 -4.46
N SER A 72 6.86 -3.16 -4.23
CA SER A 72 8.06 -2.65 -3.57
C SER A 72 7.77 -2.50 -2.08
N TYR A 73 6.71 -1.76 -1.73
CA TYR A 73 6.21 -1.65 -0.37
C TYR A 73 4.71 -1.33 -0.33
N ILE A 74 4.11 -1.59 0.84
CA ILE A 74 2.77 -1.14 1.24
C ILE A 74 2.90 -0.55 2.64
N THR A 75 2.54 0.72 2.81
CA THR A 75 2.69 1.43 4.08
C THR A 75 1.36 2.07 4.50
N ASP A 76 0.98 1.88 5.75
CA ASP A 76 -0.14 2.51 6.43
C ASP A 76 0.43 3.52 7.43
N PHE A 77 -0.12 4.74 7.45
CA PHE A 77 0.40 5.84 8.25
C PHE A 77 -0.59 6.30 9.32
N SER A 78 -0.08 6.65 10.50
CA SER A 78 -0.88 7.20 11.59
C SER A 78 -0.22 8.40 12.25
N TYR A 79 -1.03 9.29 12.85
CA TYR A 79 -0.51 10.37 13.68
C TYR A 79 -0.13 9.87 15.06
N VAL A 80 1.09 10.22 15.50
CA VAL A 80 1.64 9.80 16.79
C VAL A 80 2.25 11.00 17.52
N GLY A 81 2.01 11.06 18.84
CA GLY A 81 2.63 12.03 19.74
C GLY A 81 1.73 13.21 20.10
N TYR A 82 2.18 13.97 21.09
CA TYR A 82 1.51 15.18 21.60
C TYR A 82 2.57 16.09 22.25
N PRO A 83 2.49 17.44 22.15
CA PRO A 83 1.44 18.25 21.50
C PRO A 83 1.64 18.49 20.00
N TYR A 84 2.73 17.98 19.42
CA TYR A 84 3.05 18.10 18.00
C TYR A 84 3.03 16.70 17.37
N PRO A 85 1.85 16.23 16.95
CA PRO A 85 1.72 14.91 16.35
C PRO A 85 2.44 14.87 14.99
N GLU A 86 3.14 13.78 14.73
CA GLU A 86 3.81 13.52 13.46
C GLU A 86 3.15 12.34 12.75
N LEU A 87 3.05 12.41 11.43
CA LEU A 87 2.58 11.30 10.62
C LEU A 87 3.74 10.29 10.47
N VAL A 88 3.56 9.10 11.02
CA VAL A 88 4.57 8.03 11.05
C VAL A 88 4.03 6.76 10.43
N LYS A 89 4.91 5.81 10.12
CA LYS A 89 4.52 4.48 9.66
C LYS A 89 3.87 3.71 10.82
N GLU A 90 2.58 3.40 10.70
CA GLU A 90 1.87 2.50 11.61
C GLU A 90 2.29 1.06 11.32
N VAL A 91 2.24 0.68 10.04
CA VAL A 91 2.79 -0.58 9.54
C VAL A 91 3.39 -0.38 8.15
N ASP A 92 4.48 -1.07 7.88
CA ASP A 92 5.20 -1.04 6.61
C ASP A 92 5.56 -2.47 6.19
N PHE A 93 5.00 -2.92 5.08
CA PHE A 93 5.33 -4.20 4.44
C PHE A 93 6.34 -3.93 3.33
N ASP A 94 7.63 -4.07 3.63
CA ASP A 94 8.73 -3.82 2.71
C ASP A 94 9.10 -5.12 1.97
N PHE A 95 8.53 -5.29 0.78
CA PHE A 95 8.79 -6.46 -0.07
C PHE A 95 10.20 -6.45 -0.66
N ALA A 96 10.80 -5.26 -0.84
CA ALA A 96 12.14 -5.11 -1.40
C ALA A 96 13.22 -5.61 -0.43
N ASN A 97 13.06 -5.33 0.87
CA ASN A 97 13.98 -5.80 1.91
C ASN A 97 13.53 -7.09 2.60
N GLY A 98 12.28 -7.52 2.41
CA GLY A 98 11.74 -8.74 3.00
C GLY A 98 11.42 -8.60 4.49
N GLU A 99 11.05 -7.39 4.92
CA GLU A 99 10.79 -7.04 6.32
C GLU A 99 9.41 -6.39 6.47
N ALA A 100 8.81 -6.54 7.64
CA ALA A 100 7.65 -5.78 8.07
C ALA A 100 7.99 -5.01 9.35
N ALA A 101 7.71 -3.71 9.36
CA ALA A 101 7.86 -2.86 10.53
C ALA A 101 6.49 -2.48 11.06
N PHE A 102 6.30 -2.61 12.38
CA PHE A 102 5.10 -2.17 13.08
C PHE A 102 5.51 -1.10 14.08
N LEU A 103 4.67 -0.09 14.26
CA LEU A 103 4.91 0.98 15.22
C LEU A 103 5.21 0.40 16.61
N TYR A 104 6.28 0.88 17.23
CA TYR A 104 6.79 0.43 18.53
C TYR A 104 7.27 -1.03 18.63
N MET A 105 7.42 -1.73 17.51
CA MET A 105 7.96 -3.09 17.47
C MET A 105 9.27 -3.16 16.66
N PRO A 106 10.18 -4.09 17.00
CA PRO A 106 11.31 -4.40 16.13
C PRO A 106 10.83 -4.95 14.78
N PRO A 107 11.53 -4.65 13.66
CA PRO A 107 11.24 -5.25 12.36
C PRO A 107 11.18 -6.77 12.43
N GLN A 108 10.23 -7.36 11.71
CA GLN A 108 10.03 -8.80 11.61
C GLN A 108 10.27 -9.25 10.16
N PRO A 109 10.69 -10.49 9.91
CA PRO A 109 10.68 -11.04 8.56
C PRO A 109 9.27 -10.97 7.98
N ILE A 110 9.12 -10.44 6.78
CA ILE A 110 7.79 -10.26 6.16
C ILE A 110 7.07 -11.60 5.93
N SER A 111 7.84 -12.69 5.81
CA SER A 111 7.32 -14.05 5.64
C SER A 111 6.94 -14.75 6.95
N ASP A 112 7.03 -14.07 8.10
CA ASP A 112 6.58 -14.61 9.38
C ASP A 112 5.06 -14.84 9.36
N THR A 113 4.59 -15.95 9.94
CA THR A 113 3.17 -16.31 9.93
C THR A 113 2.30 -15.21 10.55
N ASN A 114 2.76 -14.56 11.62
CA ASN A 114 1.96 -13.49 12.25
C ASN A 114 1.86 -12.26 11.36
N VAL A 115 2.91 -11.97 10.59
CA VAL A 115 2.89 -10.87 9.60
C VAL A 115 1.94 -11.20 8.46
N ILE A 116 1.95 -12.44 7.98
CA ILE A 116 1.03 -12.91 6.95
C ILE A 116 -0.43 -12.80 7.41
N ASP A 117 -0.74 -13.31 8.61
CA ASP A 117 -2.09 -13.27 9.17
C ASP A 117 -2.57 -11.81 9.38
N PHE A 118 -1.68 -10.94 9.89
CA PHE A 118 -1.97 -9.53 10.03
C PHE A 118 -2.22 -8.86 8.67
N TYR A 119 -1.36 -9.11 7.68
CA TYR A 119 -1.48 -8.54 6.34
C TYR A 119 -2.82 -8.90 5.70
N GLN A 120 -3.29 -10.14 5.82
CA GLN A 120 -4.58 -10.56 5.26
C GLN A 120 -5.75 -9.78 5.87
N MET A 121 -5.72 -9.55 7.19
CA MET A 121 -6.71 -8.72 7.88
C MET A 121 -6.62 -7.25 7.47
N TRP A 122 -5.40 -6.72 7.36
CA TRP A 122 -5.15 -5.35 6.93
C TRP A 122 -5.66 -5.11 5.49
N GLU A 123 -5.33 -6.00 4.54
CA GLU A 123 -5.74 -5.87 3.14
C GLU A 123 -7.26 -5.98 3.01
N LEU A 124 -7.90 -6.90 3.76
CA LEU A 124 -9.37 -7.02 3.78
C LEU A 124 -10.03 -5.72 4.26
N ASN A 125 -9.49 -5.11 5.31
CA ASN A 125 -9.98 -3.84 5.83
C ASN A 125 -9.78 -2.72 4.83
N PHE A 126 -8.56 -2.56 4.30
CA PHE A 126 -8.22 -1.55 3.29
C PHE A 126 -9.13 -1.63 2.05
N MET A 127 -9.34 -2.83 1.52
CA MET A 127 -10.24 -3.04 0.38
C MET A 127 -11.71 -2.72 0.72
N THR A 128 -12.15 -3.01 1.95
CA THR A 128 -13.48 -2.63 2.43
C THR A 128 -13.64 -1.11 2.47
N TYR A 129 -12.63 -0.40 2.97
CA TYR A 129 -12.62 1.07 3.07
C TYR A 129 -12.62 1.71 1.68
N LEU A 130 -11.86 1.17 0.73
CA LEU A 130 -11.91 1.56 -0.67
C LEU A 130 -13.30 1.38 -1.29
N HIS A 131 -14.01 0.30 -0.97
CA HIS A 131 -15.38 0.08 -1.47
C HIS A 131 -16.42 0.98 -0.81
N MET A 132 -16.12 1.50 0.37
CA MET A 132 -16.96 2.47 1.08
C MET A 132 -16.69 3.92 0.62
N ASP A 133 -15.81 4.11 -0.37
CA ASP A 133 -15.40 5.42 -0.89
C ASP A 133 -14.88 6.37 0.20
N VAL A 134 -14.18 5.84 1.23
CA VAL A 134 -13.67 6.68 2.33
C VAL A 134 -12.43 7.48 1.95
N TYR A 135 -11.69 7.02 0.95
CA TYR A 135 -10.53 7.72 0.39
C TYR A 135 -11.01 8.65 -0.72
N ASP A 136 -11.21 9.93 -0.40
CA ASP A 136 -11.66 10.96 -1.33
C ASP A 136 -10.52 11.58 -2.16
N GLU A 137 -9.27 11.33 -1.78
CA GLU A 137 -8.08 11.73 -2.52
C GLU A 137 -7.23 10.50 -2.88
N ILE A 138 -7.28 10.09 -4.16
CA ILE A 138 -6.42 9.04 -4.71
C ILE A 138 -5.50 9.65 -5.76
N THR A 139 -4.20 9.50 -5.58
CA THR A 139 -3.19 10.05 -6.51
C THR A 139 -2.18 8.98 -6.92
N ILE A 140 -1.58 9.16 -8.09
CA ILE A 140 -0.55 8.28 -8.64
C ILE A 140 0.66 9.12 -9.04
N THR A 141 1.83 8.78 -8.51
CA THR A 141 3.12 9.33 -8.92
C THR A 141 3.85 8.31 -9.80
N ILE A 142 4.48 8.81 -10.86
CA ILE A 142 5.19 8.02 -11.88
C ILE A 142 6.68 8.27 -11.72
N ASP A 143 7.48 7.19 -11.64
CA ASP A 143 8.95 7.24 -11.77
C ASP A 143 9.46 6.38 -12.94
#